data_AF-A0A8D8M456-F1
#
_entry.id   AF-A0A8D8M456-F1
#
_cell.length_a   1.000
_cell.length_b   1.000
_cell.length_c   1.000
_cell.angle_alpha   90.00
_cell.angle_beta   90.00
_cell.angle_gamma   90.00
#
_symmetry.space_group_name_H-M   'P 1'
#
loop_
_entity.id
_entity.type
_entity.pdbx_description
1 polymer ?
#
loop_
_entity_poly.entity_id
_entity_poly.type
_entity_poly.pdbx_seq_one_letter_code
_entity_poly.pdbx_strand_id
1 'polypeptide(L)'
;ERGAIMQVKILGAIGMFTGLRNDWKILAINVSDSWAPLLNDINDIIKYYPEGTLKYACQFFRFWNSQCQEKTIAEPRKRKKALEIIEESNKRWIQLMQGKLKAPGVSLLNTCVEGSKDKISFKEAQEVIDNERRMG
;
A
#
# COMPACT_ATOMS: atom_id res chain seq x y z
N GLU A 1 0.35 12.79 -11.16
CA GLU A 1 1.53 13.51 -10.65
C GLU A 1 2.10 12.79 -9.42
N ARG A 2 3.41 12.92 -9.14
CA ARG A 2 4.00 12.36 -7.91
C ARG A 2 3.43 13.09 -6.70
N GLY A 3 2.91 12.35 -5.72
CA GLY A 3 2.28 12.92 -4.52
C GLY A 3 0.77 13.20 -4.65
N ALA A 4 0.15 12.86 -5.78
CA ALA A 4 -1.30 13.01 -5.95
C ALA A 4 -2.09 12.07 -5.02
N ILE A 5 -3.20 12.57 -4.46
CA ILE A 5 -4.17 11.79 -3.69
C ILE A 5 -5.32 11.42 -4.62
N MET A 6 -5.61 10.12 -4.73
CA MET A 6 -6.62 9.60 -5.66
C MET A 6 -7.50 8.55 -4.98
N GLN A 7 -8.80 8.60 -5.27
CA GLN A 7 -9.69 7.52 -4.89
C GLN A 7 -9.55 6.37 -5.89
N VAL A 8 -9.39 5.16 -5.36
CA VAL A 8 -9.19 3.95 -6.16
C VAL A 8 -10.20 2.87 -5.81
N LYS A 9 -10.55 2.05 -6.81
CA LYS A 9 -11.29 0.81 -6.63
C LYS A 9 -10.32 -0.37 -6.58
N ILE A 10 -10.40 -1.13 -5.50
CA ILE A 10 -9.59 -2.34 -5.29
C ILE A 10 -10.09 -3.48 -6.19
N LEU A 11 -9.17 -4.14 -6.88
CA LEU A 11 -9.44 -5.26 -7.80
C LEU A 11 -8.86 -6.58 -7.31
N GLY A 12 -7.76 -6.55 -6.55
CA GLY A 12 -7.09 -7.76 -6.08
C GLY A 12 -5.77 -7.47 -5.36
N ALA A 13 -4.98 -8.52 -5.12
CA ALA A 13 -3.67 -8.39 -4.50
C ALA A 13 -2.69 -9.48 -4.96
N ILE A 14 -1.40 -9.17 -5.01
CA ILE A 14 -0.30 -10.14 -5.22
C ILE A 14 0.52 -10.20 -3.94
N GLY A 15 0.76 -11.40 -3.41
CA GLY A 15 1.61 -11.61 -2.23
C GLY A 15 3.03 -11.99 -2.65
N MET A 16 4.02 -11.28 -2.10
CA MET A 16 5.43 -11.63 -2.19
C MET A 16 5.94 -11.97 -0.79
N PHE A 17 6.44 -13.20 -0.62
CA PHE A 17 6.86 -13.73 0.67
C PHE A 17 8.34 -14.08 0.62
N THR A 18 9.12 -13.54 1.55
CA THR A 18 10.58 -13.70 1.56
C THR A 18 11.11 -14.47 2.77
N GLY A 19 10.23 -15.19 3.49
CA GLY A 19 10.51 -15.83 4.79
C GLY A 19 10.67 -14.84 5.95
N LEU A 20 11.24 -13.66 5.69
CA LEU A 20 11.45 -12.58 6.66
C LEU A 20 10.32 -11.55 6.68
N ARG A 21 9.65 -11.34 5.54
CA ARG A 21 8.59 -10.34 5.40
C ARG A 21 7.50 -10.81 4.45
N ASN A 22 6.28 -10.41 4.78
CA ASN A 22 5.12 -10.52 3.90
C ASN A 22 4.91 -9.16 3.24
N ASP A 23 5.00 -9.12 1.91
CA ASP A 23 4.86 -7.91 1.13
C ASP A 23 3.69 -8.03 0.15
N TRP A 24 2.63 -7.26 0.39
CA TRP A 24 1.41 -7.29 -0.41
C TRP A 24 1.39 -6.14 -1.42
N LYS A 25 1.08 -6.47 -2.68
CA LYS A 25 0.88 -5.51 -3.76
C LYS A 25 -0.62 -5.43 -4.05
N ILE A 26 -1.26 -4.34 -3.65
CA ILE A 26 -2.68 -4.12 -3.92
C ILE A 26 -2.85 -3.69 -5.37
N LEU A 27 -3.73 -4.38 -6.10
CA LEU A 27 -4.12 -4.05 -7.46
C LEU A 27 -5.38 -3.18 -7.38
N ALA A 28 -5.31 -1.98 -7.96
CA ALA A 28 -6.41 -1.02 -7.94
C ALA A 28 -6.45 -0.17 -9.21
N ILE A 29 -7.60 0.40 -9.50
CA ILE A 29 -7.81 1.36 -10.60
C ILE A 29 -8.35 2.67 -10.04
N ASN A 30 -7.95 3.80 -10.60
CA ASN A 30 -8.55 5.10 -10.30
C ASN A 30 -10.06 5.07 -10.60
N VAL A 31 -10.91 5.56 -9.70
CA VAL A 31 -12.36 5.57 -9.90
C VAL A 31 -12.81 6.48 -11.05
N SER A 32 -12.01 7.48 -11.43
CA SER A 32 -12.32 8.34 -12.58
C SER A 32 -11.82 7.79 -13.92
N ASP A 33 -11.17 6.62 -13.93
CA ASP A 33 -10.79 5.95 -15.18
C ASP A 33 -12.03 5.44 -15.93
N SER A 34 -12.07 5.61 -17.25
CA SER A 34 -13.20 5.17 -18.09
C SER A 34 -13.45 3.66 -18.02
N TRP A 35 -12.43 2.87 -17.68
CA TRP A 35 -12.54 1.42 -17.49
C TRP A 35 -12.98 1.02 -16.09
N ALA A 36 -12.96 1.94 -15.12
CA ALA A 36 -13.31 1.64 -13.74
C ALA A 36 -14.68 0.94 -13.63
N PRO A 37 -15.77 1.33 -14.32
CA PRO A 37 -17.06 0.64 -14.23
C PRO A 37 -17.00 -0.85 -14.61
N LEU A 38 -16.10 -1.22 -15.52
CA LEU A 38 -15.96 -2.59 -16.06
C LEU A 38 -15.08 -3.49 -15.20
N LEU A 39 -14.19 -2.92 -14.37
CA LEU A 39 -13.24 -3.68 -13.54
C LEU A 39 -13.72 -3.79 -12.10
N ASN A 40 -14.14 -4.97 -11.66
CA ASN A 40 -14.68 -5.18 -10.31
C ASN A 40 -13.97 -6.29 -9.54
N ASP A 41 -13.26 -7.19 -10.23
CA ASP A 41 -12.40 -8.20 -9.63
C ASP A 41 -11.20 -8.49 -10.54
N ILE A 42 -10.31 -9.37 -10.09
CA ILE A 42 -9.09 -9.75 -10.78
C ILE A 42 -9.36 -10.41 -12.15
N ASN A 43 -10.50 -11.08 -12.29
CA ASN A 43 -10.91 -11.71 -13.54
C ASN A 43 -11.22 -10.68 -14.63
N ASP A 44 -11.69 -9.48 -14.25
CA ASP A 44 -11.99 -8.43 -15.22
C ASP A 44 -10.70 -7.84 -15.81
N ILE A 45 -9.59 -7.90 -15.06
CA ILE A 45 -8.27 -7.54 -15.60
C ILE A 45 -7.92 -8.51 -16.74
N ILE A 46 -8.11 -9.82 -16.54
CA ILE A 46 -7.84 -10.81 -17.58
C ILE A 46 -8.76 -10.62 -18.80
N LYS A 47 -9.99 -10.18 -18.57
CA LYS A 47 -11.00 -9.99 -19.62
C LYS A 47 -10.78 -8.73 -20.47
N TYR A 48 -10.46 -7.60 -19.85
CA TYR A 48 -10.44 -6.29 -20.51
C TYR A 48 -9.03 -5.76 -20.81
N TYR A 49 -7.99 -6.27 -20.11
CA TYR A 49 -6.61 -5.92 -20.40
C TYR A 49 -5.95 -6.99 -21.27
N PRO A 50 -4.80 -6.67 -21.91
CA PRO A 50 -4.06 -7.65 -22.69
C PRO A 50 -3.79 -8.93 -21.90
N GLU A 51 -3.90 -10.05 -22.61
CA GLU A 51 -3.59 -11.36 -22.06
C GLU A 51 -2.18 -11.37 -21.45
N GLY A 52 -2.05 -11.94 -20.25
CA GLY A 52 -0.77 -11.99 -19.54
C GLY A 52 -0.46 -10.79 -18.66
N THR A 53 -1.30 -9.73 -18.60
CA THR A 53 -1.10 -8.56 -17.72
C THR A 53 -0.73 -8.96 -16.28
N LEU A 54 -1.51 -9.86 -15.66
CA LEU A 54 -1.22 -10.35 -14.30
C LEU A 54 0.05 -11.19 -14.23
N LYS A 55 0.35 -11.98 -15.27
CA LYS A 55 1.57 -12.79 -15.36
C LYS A 55 2.80 -11.91 -15.39
N TYR A 56 2.77 -10.83 -16.18
CA TYR A 56 3.86 -9.85 -16.25
C TYR A 56 4.05 -9.12 -14.91
N ALA A 57 2.96 -8.74 -14.23
CA ALA A 57 3.04 -8.16 -12.89
C ALA A 57 3.70 -9.13 -11.88
N CYS A 58 3.32 -10.41 -11.88
CA CYS A 58 3.95 -11.42 -11.04
C CYS A 58 5.45 -11.62 -11.38
N GLN A 59 5.80 -11.66 -12.68
CA GLN A 59 7.20 -11.78 -13.12
C GLN A 59 8.03 -10.57 -12.69
N PHE A 60 7.48 -9.36 -12.81
CA PHE A 60 8.15 -8.16 -12.36
C PHE A 60 8.55 -8.25 -10.89
N PHE A 61 7.62 -8.62 -9.99
CA PHE A 61 7.95 -8.78 -8.56
C PHE A 61 8.88 -9.96 -8.30
N ARG A 62 8.82 -11.02 -9.12
CA ARG A 62 9.79 -12.12 -9.07
C ARG A 62 11.22 -11.66 -9.39
N PHE A 63 11.43 -10.59 -10.15
CA PHE A 63 12.78 -10.14 -10.51
C PHE A 63 13.20 -8.80 -9.87
N TRP A 64 12.27 -8.06 -9.26
CA TRP A 64 12.49 -6.71 -8.71
C TRP A 64 13.67 -6.57 -7.74
N ASN A 65 13.88 -7.54 -6.85
CA ASN A 65 14.99 -7.53 -5.90
C ASN A 65 15.85 -8.80 -6.04
N SER A 66 16.98 -8.69 -6.74
CA SER A 66 17.93 -9.78 -6.97
C SER A 66 18.67 -10.23 -5.70
N GLN A 67 18.71 -9.39 -4.66
CA GLN A 67 19.38 -9.71 -3.39
C GLN A 67 18.53 -10.64 -2.50
N CYS A 68 17.23 -10.77 -2.79
CA CYS A 68 16.35 -11.68 -2.09
C CYS A 68 16.24 -13.00 -2.88
N GLN A 69 17.13 -13.94 -2.55
CA GLN A 69 17.25 -15.23 -3.24
C GLN A 69 16.04 -16.14 -2.97
N GLU A 70 15.47 -16.07 -1.76
CA GLU A 70 14.32 -16.88 -1.35
C GLU A 70 13.05 -16.03 -1.32
N LYS A 71 12.38 -15.91 -2.46
CA LYS A 71 11.08 -15.23 -2.56
C LYS A 71 10.06 -16.05 -3.32
N THR A 72 8.86 -16.10 -2.78
CA THR A 72 7.70 -16.75 -3.38
C THR A 72 6.68 -15.70 -3.77
N ILE A 73 6.29 -15.70 -5.04
CA ILE A 73 5.16 -14.90 -5.53
C ILE A 73 3.93 -15.81 -5.51
N ALA A 74 2.95 -15.46 -4.69
CA ALA A 74 1.69 -16.16 -4.64
C ALA A 74 0.79 -15.78 -5.83
N GLU A 75 -0.09 -16.71 -6.18
CA GLU A 75 -1.12 -16.47 -7.18
C GLU A 75 -1.96 -15.24 -6.83
N PRO A 76 -2.29 -14.39 -7.82
CA PRO A 76 -3.07 -13.19 -7.58
C PRO A 76 -4.41 -13.51 -6.91
N ARG A 77 -4.74 -12.74 -5.88
CA ARG A 77 -5.94 -12.91 -5.05
C ARG A 77 -7.04 -11.96 -5.51
N LYS A 78 -8.27 -12.46 -5.48
CA LYS A 78 -9.49 -11.69 -5.77
C LYS A 78 -9.67 -10.50 -4.82
N ARG A 79 -10.49 -9.55 -5.26
CA ARG A 79 -10.85 -8.31 -4.53
C ARG A 79 -11.18 -8.55 -3.06
N LYS A 80 -11.99 -9.58 -2.75
CA LYS A 80 -12.39 -9.88 -1.35
C LYS A 80 -11.18 -10.04 -0.43
N LYS A 81 -10.18 -10.84 -0.84
CA LYS A 81 -9.00 -11.08 -0.02
C LYS A 81 -8.13 -9.82 0.12
N ALA A 82 -8.04 -9.02 -0.94
CA ALA A 82 -7.35 -7.74 -0.89
C ALA A 82 -7.98 -6.78 0.13
N LEU A 83 -9.32 -6.72 0.18
CA LEU A 83 -10.04 -5.92 1.18
C LEU A 83 -9.79 -6.41 2.61
N GLU A 84 -9.79 -7.73 2.85
CA GLU A 84 -9.45 -8.30 4.17
C GLU A 84 -8.04 -7.87 4.62
N ILE A 85 -7.05 -7.92 3.72
CA ILE A 85 -5.67 -7.52 4.01
C ILE A 85 -5.58 -6.02 4.33
N ILE A 86 -6.28 -5.18 3.57
CA ILE A 86 -6.35 -3.72 3.81
C ILE A 86 -6.99 -3.45 5.18
N GLU A 87 -8.10 -4.12 5.48
CA GLU A 87 -8.80 -3.93 6.75
C GLU A 87 -7.94 -4.37 7.95
N GLU A 88 -7.25 -5.51 7.86
CA GLU A 88 -6.31 -5.98 8.88
C GLU A 88 -5.15 -5.00 9.08
N SER A 89 -4.59 -4.47 7.98
CA SER A 89 -3.51 -3.49 8.01
C SER A 89 -3.96 -2.18 8.65
N ASN A 90 -5.16 -1.71 8.30
CA ASN A 90 -5.78 -0.52 8.90
C ASN A 90 -6.01 -0.70 10.41
N LYS A 91 -6.51 -1.87 10.85
CA LYS A 91 -6.67 -2.19 12.27
C LYS A 91 -5.34 -2.12 13.02
N ARG A 92 -4.26 -2.68 12.45
CA ARG A 92 -2.91 -2.58 13.02
C ARG A 92 -2.41 -1.14 13.08
N TRP A 93 -2.63 -0.36 12.02
CA TRP A 93 -2.27 1.07 12.01
C TRP A 93 -3.01 1.85 13.11
N ILE A 94 -4.32 1.64 13.28
CA ILE A 94 -5.09 2.27 14.37
C ILE A 94 -4.51 1.89 15.74
N GLN A 95 -4.20 0.61 15.97
CA GLN A 95 -3.59 0.17 17.23
C GLN A 95 -2.21 0.78 17.46
N LEU A 96 -1.41 0.96 16.40
CA LEU A 96 -0.12 1.64 16.46
C LEU A 96 -0.31 3.11 16.85
N MET A 97 -1.21 3.84 16.19
CA MET A 97 -1.47 5.26 16.50
C MET A 97 -2.05 5.48 17.91
N GLN A 98 -2.75 4.49 18.46
CA GLN A 98 -3.25 4.48 19.83
C GLN A 98 -2.19 4.07 20.87
N GLY A 99 -0.97 3.74 20.44
CA GLY A 99 0.11 3.28 21.31
C GLY A 99 -0.08 1.86 21.88
N LYS A 100 -1.02 1.07 21.32
CA LYS A 100 -1.24 -0.34 21.70
C LYS A 100 -0.22 -1.28 21.07
N LEU A 101 0.35 -0.88 19.92
CA LEU A 101 1.46 -1.55 19.27
C LEU A 101 2.69 -0.66 19.30
N LYS A 102 3.88 -1.28 19.27
CA LYS A 102 5.17 -0.58 19.13
C LYS A 102 5.77 -0.93 17.78
N ALA A 103 6.29 0.08 17.08
CA ALA A 103 7.03 -0.10 15.83
C ALA A 103 8.35 0.68 15.93
N PRO A 104 9.42 0.09 16.49
CA PRO A 104 10.71 0.75 16.60
C PRO A 104 11.21 1.25 15.24
N GLY A 105 11.68 2.49 15.19
CA GLY A 105 12.18 3.12 13.96
C GLY A 105 11.11 3.72 13.04
N VAL A 106 9.82 3.66 13.40
CA VAL A 106 8.74 4.35 12.66
C VAL A 106 8.36 5.63 13.40
N SER A 107 8.46 6.77 12.71
CA SER A 107 7.93 8.05 13.23
C SER A 107 6.41 8.05 13.16
N LEU A 108 5.75 8.42 14.26
CA LEU A 108 4.29 8.54 14.36
C LEU A 108 3.79 9.98 14.38
N LEU A 109 4.69 10.95 14.16
CA LEU A 109 4.34 12.37 14.10
C LEU A 109 3.26 12.62 13.04
N ASN A 110 2.22 13.33 13.44
CA ASN A 110 1.07 13.64 12.58
C ASN A 110 0.37 14.92 13.03
N THR A 111 -0.47 15.50 12.18
CA THR A 111 -1.21 16.73 12.48
C THR A 111 -2.71 16.53 12.66
N CYS A 112 -3.24 15.36 12.27
CA CYS A 112 -4.68 15.15 12.10
C CYS A 112 -5.25 13.90 12.77
N VAL A 113 -4.44 13.03 13.39
CA VAL A 113 -4.95 11.80 14.02
C VAL A 113 -5.34 12.08 15.46
N GLU A 114 -6.64 12.25 15.69
CA GLU A 114 -7.16 12.49 17.04
C GLU A 114 -6.82 11.35 18.01
N GLY A 115 -6.43 11.72 19.23
CA GLY A 115 -6.03 10.79 20.28
C GLY A 115 -4.65 10.15 20.10
N SER A 116 -3.91 10.51 19.04
CA SER A 116 -2.49 10.14 18.91
C SER A 116 -1.64 10.93 19.90
N LYS A 117 -0.70 10.26 20.58
CA LYS A 117 0.25 10.91 21.50
C LYS A 117 1.30 11.76 20.78
N ASP A 118 1.53 11.47 19.50
CA ASP A 118 2.54 12.10 18.66
C ASP A 118 1.91 13.17 17.74
N LYS A 119 0.67 13.59 18.03
CA LYS A 119 0.01 14.65 17.28
C LYS A 119 0.63 16.00 17.63
N ILE A 120 1.07 16.74 16.61
CA ILE A 120 1.63 18.09 16.71
C ILE A 120 0.76 19.09 15.95
N SER A 121 0.96 20.38 16.24
CA SER A 121 0.31 21.47 15.52
C SER A 121 0.87 21.64 14.09
N PHE A 122 0.11 22.32 13.23
CA PHE A 122 0.59 22.70 11.90
C PHE A 122 1.85 23.57 11.94
N LYS A 123 1.98 24.42 12.97
CA LYS A 123 3.15 25.28 13.15
C LYS A 123 4.41 24.44 13.43
N GLU A 124 4.33 23.51 14.37
CA GLU A 124 5.45 22.60 14.70
C GLU A 124 5.82 21.73 13.48
N ALA A 125 4.82 21.24 12.73
CA ALA A 125 5.08 20.48 11.51
C ALA A 125 5.79 21.31 10.43
N GLN A 126 5.47 22.60 10.31
CA GLN A 126 6.16 23.51 9.38
C GLN A 126 7.63 23.72 9.78
N GLU A 127 7.90 23.87 11.08
CA GLU A 127 9.26 24.01 11.60
C GLU A 127 10.12 22.76 11.29
N VAL A 128 9.54 21.56 11.37
CA VAL A 128 10.22 20.32 10.96
C VAL A 128 10.61 20.38 9.47
N ILE A 129 9.69 20.77 8.59
CA ILE A 129 9.96 20.86 7.14
C ILE A 129 11.04 21.91 6.85
N ASP A 130 10.98 23.07 7.51
CA ASP A 130 11.93 24.15 7.29
C ASP A 130 13.34 23.78 7.76
N ASN A 131 13.45 23.01 8.85
CA ASN A 131 14.73 22.52 9.35
C ASN A 131 15.34 21.46 8.42
N GLU A 132 14.56 20.51 7.92
CA GLU A 132 15.03 19.51 6.95
C GLU A 132 15.56 20.18 5.67
N ARG A 133 14.90 21.23 5.19
CA ARG A 133 15.35 22.01 4.02
C ARG A 133 16.66 22.76 4.24
N ARG A 134 17.01 23.11 5.48
CA ARG A 134 18.28 23.79 5.80
C ARG A 134 19.45 22.82 5.90
N MET A 135 19.19 21.53 6.10
CA MET A 135 20.21 20.49 6.26
C MET A 135 20.59 19.78 4.96
N GLY A 136 19.75 19.84 3.92
CA GLY A 136 20.01 19.28 2.59
C GLY A 136 20.53 20.33 1.62
#